data_AF-A0A937U272-F1
#
_entry.id   AF-A0A937U272-F1
#
_cell.length_a   1.000
_cell.length_b   1.000
_cell.length_c   1.000
_cell.angle_alpha   90.00
_cell.angle_beta   90.00
_cell.angle_gamma   90.00
#
_symmetry.space_group_name_H-M   'P 1'
#
loop_
_entity.id
_entity.type
_entity.pdbx_description
1 polymer ?
#
loop_
_entity_poly.entity_id
_entity_poly.type
_entity_poly.pdbx_seq_one_letter_code
_entity_poly.pdbx_strand_id
1 'polypeptide(L)' 'MAEDVAFQEVLEFFEEQNYKLSYLWLPYRVFVNRDDPESLPWYVEVENRMVPEGIFEKIREFFS' A
#
# COMPACT_ATOMS: atom_id res chain seq x y z
N MET A 1 2.87 -6.65 -20.63
CA MET A 1 2.50 -7.45 -19.46
C MET A 1 2.68 -6.50 -18.30
N ALA A 2 1.64 -6.30 -17.50
CA ALA A 2 1.72 -5.47 -16.31
C ALA A 2 2.81 -6.06 -15.42
N GLU A 3 3.87 -5.30 -15.13
CA GLU A 3 4.97 -5.77 -14.29
C GLU A 3 4.60 -5.46 -12.85
N ASP A 4 4.68 -6.46 -11.97
CA ASP A 4 4.40 -6.22 -10.56
C ASP A 4 5.33 -5.13 -10.01
N VAL A 5 4.84 -4.37 -9.04
CA VAL A 5 5.53 -3.22 -8.45
C VAL A 5 6.30 -3.68 -7.22
N ALA A 6 7.54 -3.21 -7.03
CA ALA A 6 8.29 -3.55 -5.83
C ALA A 6 7.58 -3.03 -4.58
N PHE A 7 7.46 -3.86 -3.54
CA PHE A 7 6.83 -3.44 -2.27
C PHE A 7 7.48 -2.18 -1.67
N GLN A 8 8.78 -1.97 -1.90
CA GLN A 8 9.49 -0.78 -1.46
C GLN A 8 8.90 0.51 -2.06
N GLU A 9 8.56 0.51 -3.35
CA GLU A 9 7.96 1.67 -4.02
C GLU A 9 6.56 1.96 -3.46
N VAL A 10 5.79 0.90 -3.18
CA VAL A 10 4.47 1.03 -2.56
C VAL A 10 4.57 1.58 -1.13
N LEU A 11 5.57 1.13 -0.36
CA LEU A 11 5.85 1.65 0.97
C LEU A 11 6.15 3.15 0.93
N GLU A 12 7.07 3.57 0.06
CA GLU A 12 7.44 4.98 -0.12
C GLU A 12 6.21 5.83 -0.50
N PHE A 13 5.40 5.35 -1.43
CA PHE A 13 4.17 6.02 -1.84
C PHE A 13 3.20 6.25 -0.66
N PHE A 14 2.94 5.23 0.18
CA PHE A 14 2.06 5.42 1.35
C PHE A 14 2.65 6.40 2.36
N GLU A 15 3.97 6.38 2.58
CA GLU A 15 4.61 7.31 3.51
C GLU A 15 4.47 8.77 3.07
N GLU A 16 4.50 9.05 1.76
CA GLU A 16 4.23 10.38 1.20
C GLU A 16 2.79 10.84 1.45
N GLN A 17 1.84 9.91 1.57
CA GLN A 17 0.42 10.19 1.87
C GLN A 17 0.11 10.25 3.37
N ASN A 18 1.13 10.29 4.25
CA ASN A 18 1.02 10.19 5.71
C ASN A 18 0.46 8.85 6.23
N TYR A 19 0.48 7.81 5.40
CA TYR A 19 0.18 6.45 5.83
C TYR A 19 1.46 5.74 6.25
N LYS A 20 1.36 4.92 7.30
CA LYS A 20 2.50 4.13 7.81
C LYS A 20 2.12 2.66 7.86
N LEU A 21 3.08 1.81 7.53
CA LEU A 21 2.95 0.37 7.75
C LEU A 21 2.76 0.09 9.25
N SER A 22 1.66 -0.56 9.60
CA SER A 22 1.29 -0.82 11.00
C SER A 22 1.22 -2.29 11.34
N TYR A 23 0.64 -3.10 10.45
CA TYR A 23 0.48 -4.54 10.70
C TYR A 23 0.93 -5.38 9.52
N LEU A 24 1.49 -6.54 9.85
CA LEU A 24 1.85 -7.59 8.90
C LEU A 24 0.85 -8.72 9.06
N TRP A 25 -0.10 -8.85 8.13
CA TRP A 25 -1.06 -9.95 8.12
C TRP A 25 -0.97 -10.70 6.80
N LEU A 26 -0.06 -11.68 6.73
CA LEU A 26 0.31 -12.35 5.47
C LEU A 26 -0.92 -12.88 4.69
N PRO A 27 -0.99 -12.65 3.36
CA PRO A 27 0.01 -11.97 2.51
C PRO A 27 -0.02 -10.43 2.57
N TYR A 28 -0.98 -9.85 3.29
CA TYR A 28 -1.22 -8.41 3.34
C TYR A 28 -0.24 -7.61 4.21
N ARG A 29 -0.08 -6.35 3.81
CA ARG A 29 0.56 -5.26 4.54
C ARG A 29 -0.48 -4.19 4.79
N VAL A 30 -0.63 -3.79 6.06
CA VAL A 30 -1.67 -2.86 6.48
C VAL A 30 -1.07 -1.50 6.74
N PHE A 31 -1.55 -0.51 5.99
CA PHE A 31 -1.16 0.89 6.12
C PHE A 31 -2.28 1.69 6.78
N VAL A 32 -1.91 2.53 7.75
CA VAL A 32 -2.86 3.38 8.50
C VAL A 32 -2.36 4.82 8.50
N ASN A 33 -3.26 5.79 8.38
CA ASN A 33 -2.91 7.18 8.61
C ASN A 33 -2.82 7.41 10.12
N ARG A 34 -1.69 7.94 10.59
CA ARG A 34 -1.52 8.23 12.03
C ARG A 34 -2.07 9.58 12.44
N ASP A 35 -2.19 10.50 11.48
CA ASP A 35 -2.68 11.86 11.71
C ASP A 35 -4.21 11.94 11.55
N ASP A 36 -4.81 10.96 10.87
CA ASP A 36 -6.27 10.82 10.73
C ASP A 36 -6.76 9.41 11.14
N PRO A 37 -7.20 9.23 12.39
CA PRO A 37 -7.74 7.97 12.88
C PRO A 37 -9.08 7.55 12.26
N GLU A 38 -9.80 8.46 11.59
CA GLU A 38 -11.07 8.13 10.90
C GLU A 38 -10.82 7.59 9.49
N SER A 39 -9.61 7.76 8.97
CA SER A 39 -9.22 7.21 7.67
C SER A 39 -9.24 5.68 7.66
N LEU A 40 -9.67 5.13 6.52
CA LEU A 40 -9.73 3.68 6.36
C LEU A 40 -8.32 3.07 6.20
N PRO A 41 -8.03 1.94 6.85
CA PRO A 41 -6.78 1.23 6.65
C PRO A 41 -6.70 0.64 5.23
N TRP A 42 -5.51 0.69 4.64
CA TRP A 42 -5.22 0.08 3.34
C TRP A 42 -4.58 -1.28 3.51
N TYR A 43 -5.21 -2.30 2.91
CA TYR A 43 -4.68 -3.67 2.85
C TYR A 43 -4.05 -3.90 1.49
N VAL A 44 -2.74 -4.09 1.47
CA VAL A 44 -1.98 -4.28 0.24
C VAL A 44 -1.45 -5.71 0.22
N GLU A 45 -1.87 -6.49 -0.76
CA GLU A 45 -1.36 -7.84 -0.98
C GLU A 45 0.09 -7.79 -1.47
N VAL A 46 0.98 -8.53 -0.81
CA VAL A 46 2.39 -8.62 -1.17
C VAL A 46 2.79 -10.07 -1.34
N GLU A 47 3.18 -10.43 -2.56
CA GLU A 47 3.68 -11.75 -2.92
C GLU A 47 5.11 -11.64 -3.40
N ASN A 48 6.04 -12.44 -2.86
CA ASN A 48 7.46 -12.40 -3.24
C ASN A 48 8.10 -10.99 -3.23
N ARG A 49 7.67 -10.12 -2.30
CA ARG A 49 8.08 -8.70 -2.19
C ARG A 49 7.61 -7.81 -3.34
N MET A 50 6.62 -8.26 -4.10
CA MET A 50 5.98 -7.56 -5.20
C MET A 50 4.50 -7.33 -4.88
N VAL A 51 3.95 -6.26 -5.43
CA VAL A 51 2.53 -5.88 -5.35
C VAL A 51 1.98 -5.94 -6.77
N PRO A 52 0.85 -6.63 -7.01
CA PRO A 52 0.21 -6.64 -8.32
C PRO A 52 -0.05 -5.21 -8.82
N GLU A 53 0.37 -4.89 -10.04
CA GLU A 53 0.28 -3.52 -10.60
C GLU A 53 -1.15 -2.98 -10.53
N GLY A 54 -2.15 -3.80 -10.86
CA GLY A 54 -3.56 -3.39 -10.81
C GLY A 54 -4.08 -3.06 -9.40
N ILE A 55 -3.41 -3.50 -8.33
CA ILE A 55 -3.69 -3.04 -6.97
C ILE A 55 -3.06 -1.66 -6.77
N PHE A 56 -1.80 -1.49 -7.17
CA PHE A 56 -1.10 -0.22 -6.99
C PHE A 56 -1.69 0.91 -7.84
N GLU A 57 -2.16 0.63 -9.05
CA GLU A 57 -2.91 1.60 -9.87
C GLU A 57 -4.15 2.12 -9.16
N LYS A 58 -4.98 1.25 -8.60
CA LYS A 58 -6.19 1.65 -7.85
C LYS A 58 -5.85 2.50 -6.62
N ILE A 59 -4.75 2.16 -5.95
CA ILE A 59 -4.24 2.94 -4.81
C ILE A 59 -3.84 4.34 -5.30
N ARG A 60 -3.05 4.45 -6.37
CA ARG A 60 -2.65 5.74 -6.94
C ARG A 60 -3.83 6.59 -7.39
N GLU A 61 -4.83 5.98 -8.04
CA GLU A 61 -6.05 6.67 -8.47
C GLU A 61 -6.86 7.23 -7.30
N PHE A 62 -6.86 6.55 -6.15
CA PHE A 62 -7.57 7.04 -4.96
C PHE A 62 -6.93 8.29 -4.34
N PHE A 63 -5.60 8.38 -4.38
CA PHE A 63 -4.84 9.49 -3.79
C PHE A 63 -4.54 10.64 -4.76
N SER A 64 -4.93 10.51 -6.04
CA SER A 64 -4.80 11.57 -7.05
C SER A 64 -5.95 12.58 -7.01
#